data_AF-A0A2I0B877-F1
#
_entry.id   AF-A0A2I0B877-F1
#
_cell.length_a   1.000
_cell.length_b   1.000
_cell.length_c   1.000
_cell.angle_alpha   90.00
_cell.angle_beta   90.00
_cell.angle_gamma   90.00
#
_symmetry.space_group_name_H-M   'P 1'
#
loop_
_entity.id
_entity.type
_entity.pdbx_description
1 polymer ?
#
loop_
_entity_poly.entity_id
_entity_poly.type
_entity_poly.pdbx_seq_one_letter_code
_entity_poly.pdbx_strand_id
1 'polypeptide(L)'
;MRQQKKGKEKASTKDGGIKDLGKSRKGWSDIEKDYLLDLLLTAIRNDEVDGIQSISSVVWNSITTPINKKFRSNYNKNQVCEQ
;
A
#
# COMPACT_ATOMS: atom_id res chain seq x y z
N MET A 1 -28.02 16.36 -57.13
CA MET A 1 -26.97 17.18 -56.48
C MET A 1 -26.46 16.44 -55.25
N ARG A 2 -25.15 16.14 -55.25
CA ARG A 2 -24.38 15.53 -54.15
C ARG A 2 -23.64 16.64 -53.40
N GLN A 3 -23.62 16.58 -52.08
CA GLN A 3 -22.52 17.06 -51.22
C GLN A 3 -22.49 16.07 -50.04
N GLN A 4 -21.55 15.15 -49.85
CA GLN A 4 -20.09 15.19 -49.67
C GLN A 4 -19.57 16.02 -48.48
N LYS A 5 -19.23 15.25 -47.43
CA LYS A 5 -17.93 15.16 -46.74
C LYS A 5 -17.49 16.25 -45.72
N LYS A 6 -17.06 15.72 -44.57
CA LYS A 6 -15.80 16.01 -43.83
C LYS A 6 -15.87 17.03 -42.69
N GLY A 7 -16.28 16.54 -41.52
CA GLY A 7 -15.77 17.04 -40.24
C GLY A 7 -14.52 16.26 -39.86
N LYS A 8 -13.34 16.79 -40.18
CA LYS A 8 -12.02 16.24 -39.84
C LYS A 8 -11.52 16.99 -38.60
N GLU A 9 -11.34 16.23 -37.52
CA GLU A 9 -10.18 16.22 -36.62
C GLU A 9 -9.71 17.55 -35.99
N LYS A 10 -9.70 17.60 -34.64
CA LYS A 10 -8.52 17.85 -33.78
C LYS A 10 -8.92 18.57 -32.48
N ALA A 11 -9.26 17.81 -31.46
CA ALA A 11 -8.86 18.13 -30.08
C ALA A 11 -7.74 17.13 -29.77
N SER A 12 -6.48 17.45 -30.04
CA SER A 12 -5.61 18.23 -29.15
C SER A 12 -5.87 17.92 -27.68
N THR A 13 -5.18 16.90 -27.17
CA THR A 13 -4.40 16.99 -25.93
C THR A 13 -3.42 15.83 -25.96
N LYS A 14 -2.24 16.07 -26.53
CA LYS A 14 -1.07 15.25 -26.27
C LYS A 14 -0.14 16.09 -25.41
N ASP A 15 0.38 15.41 -24.39
CA ASP A 15 1.62 15.70 -23.69
C ASP A 15 1.58 16.76 -22.59
N GLY A 16 1.98 16.32 -21.39
CA GLY A 16 2.26 17.19 -20.26
C GLY A 16 1.70 16.71 -18.93
N GLY A 17 1.97 15.47 -18.52
CA GLY A 17 1.72 15.11 -17.12
C GLY A 17 1.51 13.63 -16.83
N ILE A 18 2.40 12.74 -17.29
CA ILE A 18 2.62 11.52 -16.51
C ILE A 18 3.38 11.97 -15.26
N LYS A 19 2.66 12.49 -14.27
CA LYS A 19 3.11 12.33 -12.90
C LYS A 19 3.13 10.82 -12.72
N ASP A 20 4.33 10.29 -12.58
CA ASP A 20 4.62 9.05 -11.90
C ASP A 20 4.03 9.17 -10.48
N LEU A 21 2.70 9.08 -10.37
CA LEU A 21 2.01 8.84 -9.12
C LEU A 21 2.29 7.36 -8.88
N GLY A 22 3.38 7.14 -8.15
CA GLY A 22 4.04 5.87 -7.94
C GLY A 22 3.06 4.72 -7.94
N LYS A 23 3.29 3.79 -8.89
CA LYS A 23 2.76 2.43 -8.95
C LYS A 23 1.89 2.15 -7.73
N SER A 24 0.57 2.27 -7.87
CA SER A 24 -0.36 1.81 -6.84
C SER A 24 0.03 0.37 -6.55
N ARG A 25 0.73 0.18 -5.42
CA ARG A 25 1.38 -1.08 -5.10
C ARG A 25 0.20 -2.03 -4.94
N LYS A 26 0.13 -3.06 -5.78
CA LYS A 26 -0.84 -4.15 -5.68
C LYS A 26 -0.98 -4.46 -4.20
N GLY A 27 -2.21 -4.36 -3.67
CA GLY A 27 -2.46 -4.46 -2.23
C GLY A 27 -1.81 -5.70 -1.63
N TRP A 28 -1.67 -5.71 -0.30
CA TRP A 28 -1.01 -6.77 0.44
C TRP A 28 -1.49 -8.15 -0.01
N SER A 29 -0.55 -9.03 -0.33
CA SER A 29 -0.84 -10.44 -0.62
C SER A 29 -1.33 -11.15 0.62
N ASP A 30 -2.08 -12.25 0.45
CA ASP A 30 -2.61 -13.01 1.57
C ASP A 30 -1.48 -13.56 2.47
N ILE A 31 -0.35 -13.94 1.88
CA ILE A 31 0.85 -14.39 2.62
C ILE A 31 1.46 -13.25 3.44
N GLU A 32 1.45 -12.01 2.95
CA GLU A 32 1.92 -10.86 3.71
C GLU A 32 0.98 -10.55 4.90
N LYS A 33 -0.33 -10.68 4.70
CA LYS A 33 -1.33 -10.48 5.76
C LYS A 33 -1.22 -11.55 6.85
N ASP A 34 -1.12 -12.82 6.46
CA ASP A 34 -0.94 -13.92 7.40
C ASP A 34 0.33 -13.75 8.23
N TYR A 35 1.42 -13.32 7.59
CA TYR A 35 2.66 -13.03 8.31
C TYR A 35 2.54 -11.82 9.23
N LEU A 36 1.81 -10.78 8.83
CA LEU A 36 1.53 -9.64 9.70
C LEU A 36 0.76 -10.07 10.96
N LEU A 37 -0.26 -10.92 10.81
CA LEU A 37 -1.04 -11.46 11.93
C LEU A 37 -0.18 -12.27 12.91
N ASP A 38 0.75 -13.08 12.41
CA ASP A 38 1.69 -13.84 13.25
C ASP A 38 2.61 -12.91 14.08
N LEU A 39 3.12 -11.85 13.45
CA LEU A 39 3.92 -10.84 14.13
C LEU A 39 3.11 -10.08 15.19
N LEU A 40 1.85 -9.75 14.91
CA LEU A 40 0.95 -9.08 15.84
C LEU A 40 0.64 -9.97 17.06
N LEU A 41 0.31 -11.24 16.83
CA LEU A 41 0.06 -12.21 17.89
C LEU A 41 1.29 -12.40 18.78
N THR A 42 2.48 -12.48 18.16
CA THR A 42 3.74 -12.59 18.90
C THR A 42 4.01 -11.34 19.72
N ALA A 43 3.78 -10.15 19.16
CA ALA A 43 3.94 -8.89 19.89
C ALA A 43 2.99 -8.81 21.08
N ILE A 44 1.71 -9.17 20.91
CA ILE A 44 0.71 -9.18 22.00
C ILE A 44 1.08 -10.17 23.10
N ARG A 45 1.59 -11.34 22.75
CA ARG A 45 2.00 -12.38 23.72
C ARG A 45 3.25 -11.99 24.50
N ASN A 46 4.20 -11.31 23.86
CA ASN A 46 5.48 -10.96 24.48
C ASN A 46 5.42 -9.70 25.34
N ASP A 47 4.53 -8.76 25.02
CA ASP A 47 4.54 -7.42 25.61
C ASP A 47 3.67 -7.35 26.88
N GLU A 48 3.35 -8.49 27.54
CA GLU A 48 2.43 -8.60 28.71
C GLU A 48 1.29 -7.57 28.59
N VAL A 49 0.61 -7.59 27.44
CA VAL A 49 -0.37 -6.58 27.05
C VAL A 49 -1.65 -6.83 27.83
N ASP A 50 -1.59 -6.61 29.14
CA ASP A 50 -2.70 -6.72 30.07
C ASP A 50 -3.68 -5.58 29.75
N GLY A 51 -4.61 -5.86 28.84
CA GLY A 51 -5.75 -4.99 28.54
C GLY A 51 -5.49 -3.77 27.66
N ILE A 52 -4.39 -3.68 26.91
CA ILE A 52 -4.15 -2.49 26.07
C ILE A 52 -5.10 -2.47 24.85
N GLN A 53 -5.89 -1.40 24.73
CA GLN A 53 -6.80 -1.12 23.61
C GLN A 53 -6.11 -0.90 22.25
N SER A 54 -4.78 -0.73 22.20
CA SER A 54 -4.04 -0.39 20.97
C SER A 54 -2.54 -0.70 21.06
N ILE A 55 -1.94 -1.11 19.94
CA ILE A 55 -0.50 -1.40 19.82
C ILE A 55 0.30 -0.08 19.76
N SER A 56 1.37 0.01 20.54
CA SER A 56 2.21 1.21 20.61
C SER A 56 2.98 1.46 19.31
N SER A 57 3.37 2.72 19.08
CA SER A 57 4.17 3.08 17.89
C SER A 57 5.52 2.37 17.82
N VAL A 58 6.09 2.03 18.97
CA VAL A 58 7.38 1.31 19.06
C VAL A 58 7.19 -0.13 18.58
N VAL A 59 6.13 -0.79 19.03
CA VAL A 59 5.80 -2.16 18.61
C VAL A 59 5.48 -2.20 17.12
N TRP A 60 4.74 -1.23 16.59
CA TRP A 60 4.50 -1.14 15.14
C TRP A 60 5.78 -0.98 14.31
N ASN A 61 6.76 -0.20 14.78
CA ASN A 61 8.06 -0.11 14.12
C ASN A 61 8.82 -1.44 14.18
N SER A 62 8.74 -2.14 15.31
CA SER A 62 9.29 -3.49 15.49
C SER A 62 8.63 -4.52 14.58
N ILE A 63 7.34 -4.38 14.24
CA ILE A 63 6.61 -5.23 13.28
C ILE A 63 6.92 -4.86 11.82
N THR A 64 7.09 -3.57 11.53
CA THR A 64 7.36 -3.06 10.17
C THR A 64 8.72 -3.53 9.64
N THR A 65 9.72 -3.66 10.52
CA THR A 65 11.07 -4.11 10.17
C THR A 65 11.11 -5.54 9.60
N PRO A 66 10.60 -6.58 10.28
CA PRO A 66 10.63 -7.96 9.80
C PRO A 66 9.78 -8.17 8.55
N ILE A 67 8.65 -7.47 8.40
CA ILE A 67 7.82 -7.62 7.20
C ILE A 67 8.50 -7.06 5.95
N ASN A 68 9.10 -5.88 6.06
CA ASN A 68 9.89 -5.28 4.99
C ASN A 68 11.09 -6.16 4.63
N LYS A 69 11.76 -6.73 5.65
CA LYS A 69 12.89 -7.65 5.44
C LYS A 69 12.45 -8.93 4.72
N LYS A 70 11.34 -9.56 5.14
CA LYS A 70 10.88 -10.84 4.59
C LYS A 70 10.42 -10.72 3.13
N PHE A 71 9.66 -9.68 2.81
CA PHE A 71 9.08 -9.50 1.47
C PHE A 71 9.86 -8.54 0.58
N ARG A 72 11.00 -8.02 1.06
CA ARG A 72 11.77 -6.95 0.39
C ARG A 72 10.89 -5.75 0.05
N SER A 73 9.95 -5.46 0.95
CA SER A 73 9.01 -4.35 0.84
C SER A 73 9.56 -3.09 1.51
N ASN A 74 8.92 -1.97 1.21
CA ASN A 74 9.23 -0.68 1.85
C ASN A 74 7.93 -0.06 2.37
N TYR A 75 7.28 -0.74 3.31
CA TYR A 75 6.12 -0.25 4.05
C TYR A 75 6.58 0.70 5.15
N ASN A 76 5.83 1.77 5.35
CA ASN A 76 5.95 2.59 6.55
C ASN A 76 4.96 2.13 7.62
N LYS A 77 5.13 2.61 8.85
CA LYS A 77 4.28 2.28 9.99
C LYS A 77 2.77 2.45 9.69
N ASN A 78 2.39 3.57 9.06
CA ASN A 78 0.97 3.85 8.78
C ASN A 78 0.39 2.83 7.80
N GLN A 79 1.14 2.48 6.75
CA GLN A 79 0.73 1.46 5.78
C GLN A 79 0.55 0.07 6.40
N VAL A 80 1.29 -0.24 7.47
CA VAL A 80 1.15 -1.51 8.21
C VAL A 80 -0.01 -1.43 9.22
N CYS A 81 -0.21 -0.29 9.87
CA CYS A 81 -1.25 -0.06 10.87
C CYS A 81 -2.66 0.10 10.27
N GLU A 82 -2.76 0.53 9.01
CA GLU A 82 -4.03 0.68 8.28
C GLU A 82 -4.50 -0.61 7.57
N GLN A 83 -3.76 -1.73 7.73
CA GLN A 83 -4.22 -3.05 7.28
C GLN A 83 -5.24 -3.65 8.25
#